data_AF-A0AAN0MLM5-F1
#
_entry.id   AF-A0AAN0MLM5-F1
#
_cell.length_a   1.000
_cell.length_b   1.000
_cell.length_c   1.000
_cell.angle_alpha   90.00
_cell.angle_beta   90.00
_cell.angle_gamma   90.00
#
_symmetry.space_group_name_H-M   'P 1'
#
loop_
_entity.id
_entity.type
_entity.pdbx_description
1 polymer ?
#
loop_
_entity_poly.entity_id
_entity_poly.type
_entity_poly.pdbx_seq_one_letter_code
_entity_poly.pdbx_strand_id
1 'polypeptide(L)'
;MIPVGYLAKRVALKPDWLNAEQVKEIYSVSCCVSDSFCEYIQFWRHNGYWLFDSPELIHSLEKEEGIDMSGTTMFYYEAYEYQYDEDTAGWNLFEP
;
A
#
# COMPACT_ATOMS: atom_id res chain seq x y z
N MET A 1 1.74 -17.51 -0.67
CA MET A 1 1.61 -16.03 -0.61
C MET A 1 2.76 -15.43 -1.40
N ILE A 2 2.48 -14.48 -2.27
CA ILE A 2 3.47 -13.85 -3.16
C ILE A 2 3.94 -12.55 -2.49
N PRO A 3 5.25 -12.33 -2.26
CA PRO A 3 5.75 -11.03 -1.84
C PRO A 3 5.50 -10.01 -2.96
N VAL A 4 4.71 -8.97 -2.69
CA VAL A 4 4.38 -7.95 -3.72
C VAL A 4 5.07 -6.61 -3.48
N GLY A 5 5.61 -6.39 -2.27
CA GLY A 5 6.53 -5.29 -2.01
C GLY A 5 6.22 -4.51 -0.74
N TYR A 6 6.69 -3.28 -0.70
CA TYR A 6 6.66 -2.39 0.45
C TYR A 6 5.98 -1.06 0.10
N LEU A 7 5.33 -0.46 1.09
CA LEU A 7 4.83 0.91 0.98
C LEU A 7 4.73 1.55 2.37
N ALA A 8 5.21 2.79 2.47
CA ALA A 8 5.02 3.60 3.66
C ALA A 8 3.67 4.33 3.60
N LYS A 9 2.88 4.23 4.66
CA LYS A 9 1.52 4.80 4.74
C LYS A 9 1.35 5.66 5.99
N ARG A 10 0.58 6.74 5.91
CA ARG A 10 0.05 7.45 7.08
C ARG A 10 -1.26 6.80 7.47
N VAL A 11 -1.26 6.08 8.59
CA VAL A 11 -2.42 5.31 9.05
C VAL A 11 -3.45 6.27 9.61
N ALA A 12 -4.63 6.27 9.00
CA ALA A 12 -5.76 7.04 9.49
C ALA A 12 -6.37 6.37 10.72
N LEU A 13 -6.83 7.20 11.66
CA LEU A 13 -7.66 6.76 12.77
C LEU A 13 -9.08 6.44 12.27
N LYS A 14 -9.84 5.70 13.08
CA LYS A 14 -11.25 5.42 12.82
C LYS A 14 -12.02 6.75 12.59
N PRO A 15 -12.66 6.94 11.42
CA PRO A 15 -13.47 8.12 11.17
C PRO A 15 -14.79 8.05 11.93
N ASP A 16 -15.40 9.21 12.18
CA ASP A 16 -16.63 9.31 13.00
C ASP A 16 -17.82 8.56 12.40
N TRP A 17 -17.92 8.50 11.07
CA TRP A 17 -19.01 7.81 10.37
C TRP A 17 -18.96 6.28 10.49
N LEU A 18 -17.80 5.70 10.86
CA LEU A 18 -17.66 4.25 11.03
C LEU A 18 -18.19 3.84 12.42
N ASN A 19 -19.37 3.21 12.42
CA ASN A 19 -20.04 2.70 13.63
C ASN A 19 -19.43 1.37 14.12
N ALA A 20 -18.14 1.41 14.44
CA ALA A 20 -17.38 0.29 15.00
C ALA A 20 -16.35 0.83 16.00
N GLU A 21 -16.79 1.09 17.23
CA GLU A 21 -15.98 1.75 18.27
C GLU A 21 -14.68 1.00 18.63
N GLN A 22 -14.65 -0.31 18.39
CA GLN A 22 -13.46 -1.14 18.60
C GLN A 22 -12.35 -0.91 17.57
N VAL A 23 -12.67 -0.33 16.41
CA VAL A 23 -11.68 0.00 15.38
C VAL A 23 -10.93 1.25 15.82
N LYS A 24 -9.60 1.19 15.84
CA LYS A 24 -8.76 2.33 16.20
C LYS A 24 -8.08 2.95 14.99
N GLU A 25 -7.62 2.11 14.09
CA GLU A 25 -6.79 2.45 12.95
C GLU A 25 -7.33 1.73 11.70
N ILE A 26 -7.15 2.36 10.54
CA ILE A 26 -7.56 1.80 9.25
C ILE A 26 -6.31 1.56 8.40
N TYR A 27 -6.10 0.31 8.02
CA TYR A 27 -5.02 -0.08 7.12
C TYR A 27 -5.61 -0.28 5.72
N SER A 28 -5.49 0.73 4.86
CA SER A 28 -5.92 0.64 3.46
C SER A 28 -4.71 0.52 2.55
N VAL A 29 -4.71 -0.49 1.66
CA VAL A 29 -3.70 -0.64 0.61
C VAL A 29 -3.74 0.60 -0.30
N SER A 30 -4.92 0.90 -0.86
CA SER A 30 -5.19 2.12 -1.61
C SER A 30 -5.14 3.38 -0.74
N CYS A 31 -5.01 4.56 -1.36
CA CYS A 31 -4.95 5.86 -0.69
C CYS A 31 -6.34 6.47 -0.38
N CYS A 32 -7.39 5.65 -0.25
CA CYS A 32 -8.74 6.17 -0.03
C CYS A 32 -9.00 6.66 1.40
N VAL A 33 -8.27 6.13 2.38
CA VAL A 33 -8.43 6.46 3.80
C VAL A 33 -7.08 6.72 4.46
N SER A 34 -6.14 5.78 4.30
CA SER A 34 -4.75 5.95 4.74
C SER A 34 -3.90 6.35 3.55
N ASP A 35 -3.30 7.53 3.63
CA ASP A 35 -2.50 8.10 2.54
C ASP A 35 -1.17 7.35 2.40
N SER A 36 -0.63 7.34 1.19
CA SER A 36 0.77 6.96 0.98
C SER A 36 1.71 8.07 1.47
N PHE A 37 2.97 7.73 1.70
CA PHE A 37 3.98 8.69 2.14
C PHE A 37 4.09 9.93 1.23
N CYS A 38 3.83 9.77 -0.08
CA CYS A 38 3.63 10.84 -1.06
C CYS A 38 2.83 10.35 -2.28
N GLU A 39 2.64 11.23 -3.28
CA GLU A 39 2.17 10.89 -4.64
C GLU A 39 3.28 10.16 -5.42
N TYR A 40 3.57 8.92 -5.03
CA TYR A 40 4.79 8.21 -5.46
C TYR A 40 4.73 7.67 -6.90
N ILE A 41 3.54 7.58 -7.48
CA ILE A 41 3.30 7.04 -8.83
C ILE A 41 4.10 7.79 -9.90
N GLN A 42 4.26 9.11 -9.73
CA GLN A 42 4.96 9.95 -10.71
C GLN A 42 6.46 9.62 -10.85
N PHE A 43 7.07 8.94 -9.87
CA PHE A 43 8.49 8.64 -9.87
C PHE A 43 8.84 7.32 -10.57
N TRP A 44 7.85 6.47 -10.88
CA TRP A 44 8.04 5.19 -11.58
C TRP A 44 9.11 4.27 -10.96
N ARG A 45 9.27 4.30 -9.62
CA ARG A 45 10.20 3.46 -8.85
C ARG A 45 9.54 2.23 -8.22
N HIS A 46 8.28 2.00 -8.52
CA HIS A 46 7.50 0.85 -8.05
C HIS A 46 7.54 -0.29 -9.08
N ASN A 47 7.28 -1.51 -8.61
CA ASN A 47 7.15 -2.70 -9.42
C ASN A 47 5.77 -2.78 -10.10
N GLY A 48 5.50 -3.91 -10.78
CA GLY A 48 4.23 -4.16 -11.48
C GLY A 48 2.99 -4.14 -10.58
N TYR A 49 3.16 -4.37 -9.28
CA TYR A 49 2.08 -4.31 -8.29
C TYR A 49 1.88 -2.90 -7.70
N TRP A 50 2.54 -1.88 -8.24
CA TRP A 50 2.51 -0.49 -7.74
C TRP A 50 3.07 -0.34 -6.31
N LEU A 51 3.97 -1.24 -5.91
CA LEU A 51 4.67 -1.24 -4.62
C LEU A 51 6.19 -1.16 -4.84
N PHE A 52 6.96 -0.87 -3.79
CA PHE A 52 8.43 -0.82 -3.89
C PHE A 52 9.03 -2.20 -3.60
N ASP A 53 10.09 -2.58 -4.31
CA ASP A 53 10.76 -3.86 -4.08
C ASP A 53 11.52 -3.91 -2.74
N SER A 54 11.86 -2.75 -2.17
CA SER A 54 12.53 -2.68 -0.87
C SER A 54 12.25 -1.36 -0.13
N PRO A 55 12.35 -1.33 1.23
CA PRO A 55 12.25 -0.10 2.01
C PRO A 55 13.31 0.96 1.64
N GLU A 56 14.49 0.53 1.20
CA GLU A 56 15.59 1.42 0.81
C GLU A 56 15.24 2.30 -0.38
N LEU A 57 14.41 1.81 -1.31
CA LEU A 57 13.92 2.62 -2.44
C LEU A 57 12.97 3.74 -2.00
N ILE A 58 12.21 3.52 -0.94
CA ILE A 58 11.34 4.54 -0.34
C ILE A 58 12.21 5.60 0.35
N HIS A 59 13.21 5.17 1.12
CA HIS A 59 14.14 6.07 1.80
C HIS A 59 15.08 6.83 0.85
N SER A 60 15.45 6.26 -0.31
CA SER A 60 16.20 7.00 -1.31
C SER A 60 15.35 8.11 -1.92
N LEU A 61 14.11 7.79 -2.29
CA LEU A 61 13.16 8.77 -2.82
C LEU A 61 12.84 9.87 -1.81
N GLU A 62 12.66 9.52 -0.52
CA GLU A 62 12.52 10.47 0.58
C GLU A 62 13.64 11.51 0.57
N LYS A 63 14.90 11.06 0.53
CA LYS A 63 16.07 11.93 0.60
C LYS A 63 16.25 12.77 -0.66
N GLU A 64 15.98 12.20 -1.82
CA GLU A 64 16.14 12.85 -3.12
C GLU A 64 15.10 13.98 -3.32
N GLU A 65 13.86 13.73 -2.92
CA GLU A 65 12.73 14.66 -3.16
C GLU A 65 12.37 15.50 -1.92
N GLY A 66 13.02 15.26 -0.77
CA GLY A 66 12.73 15.97 0.48
C GLY A 66 11.33 15.68 1.03
N ILE A 67 10.86 14.44 0.92
CA ILE A 67 9.52 14.03 1.33
C ILE A 67 9.44 13.95 2.86
N ASP A 68 8.39 14.50 3.46
CA ASP A 68 8.13 14.37 4.89
C ASP A 68 7.62 12.96 5.23
N MET A 69 8.40 12.20 5.99
CA MET A 69 8.01 10.84 6.45
C MET A 69 7.33 10.82 7.82
N SER A 70 7.06 11.99 8.42
CA SER A 70 6.43 12.07 9.74
C SER A 70 5.08 11.36 9.79
N GLY A 71 4.90 10.53 10.81
CA GLY A 71 3.66 9.76 11.00
C GLY A 71 3.44 8.62 10.00
N THR A 72 4.44 8.28 9.18
CA THR A 72 4.35 7.11 8.29
C THR A 72 4.73 5.82 9.02
N THR A 73 4.10 4.72 8.61
CA THR A 73 4.45 3.34 9.01
C THR A 73 4.82 2.57 7.75
N MET A 74 5.93 1.82 7.80
CA MET A 74 6.35 0.95 6.71
C MET A 74 5.57 -0.36 6.74
N PHE A 75 5.00 -0.76 5.61
CA PHE A 75 4.29 -2.02 5.46
C PHE A 75 4.98 -2.92 4.45
N TYR A 76 4.92 -4.22 4.71
CA TYR A 76 5.23 -5.29 3.76
C TYR A 76 3.92 -5.94 3.34
N TYR A 77 3.75 -6.12 2.04
CA TYR A 77 2.54 -6.66 1.44
C TYR A 77 2.80 -8.00 0.78
N GLU A 78 1.84 -8.89 0.97
CA GLU A 78 1.78 -10.17 0.28
C GLU A 78 0.41 -10.31 -0.39
N ALA A 79 0.40 -10.88 -1.58
CA ALA A 79 -0.82 -11.27 -2.27
C ALA A 79 -1.07 -12.77 -2.09
N TYR A 80 -2.35 -13.15 -2.10
CA TYR A 80 -2.71 -14.56 -2.26
C TYR A 80 -2.36 -15.01 -3.68
N GLU A 81 -2.04 -16.30 -3.85
CA GLU A 81 -1.55 -16.86 -5.12
C GLU A 81 -2.63 -16.87 -6.22
N TYR A 82 -3.90 -16.74 -5.83
CA TYR A 82 -5.02 -16.75 -6.75
C TYR A 82 -5.86 -15.47 -6.62
N GLN A 83 -6.36 -14.99 -7.74
CA GLN A 83 -7.37 -13.95 -7.83
C GLN A 83 -8.66 -14.50 -8.40
N TYR A 84 -9.79 -13.98 -7.92
CA TYR A 84 -11.08 -14.28 -8.50
C TYR A 84 -11.29 -13.40 -9.73
N ASP A 85 -11.52 -14.04 -10.87
CA ASP A 85 -11.85 -13.42 -12.14
C ASP A 85 -13.37 -13.48 -12.33
N GLU A 86 -14.02 -12.31 -12.31
CA GLU A 86 -15.47 -12.20 -12.45
C GLU A 86 -15.96 -12.55 -13.86
N ASP A 87 -15.15 -12.33 -14.90
CA ASP A 87 -15.53 -12.60 -16.29
C ASP A 87 -15.58 -14.10 -16.56
N THR A 88 -14.64 -14.85 -15.98
CA THR A 88 -14.58 -16.31 -16.11
C THR A 88 -15.24 -17.06 -14.94
N ALA A 89 -15.69 -16.33 -13.91
CA ALA A 89 -16.23 -16.85 -12.66
C ALA A 89 -15.31 -17.91 -11.99
N GLY A 90 -14.00 -17.71 -12.08
CA GLY A 90 -12.98 -18.68 -11.70
C GLY A 90 -11.84 -18.08 -10.87
N TRP A 91 -10.99 -18.95 -10.32
CA TRP A 91 -9.75 -18.54 -9.66
C TRP A 91 -8.57 -18.76 -10.60
N ASN A 92 -7.84 -17.69 -10.89
CA ASN A 92 -6.63 -17.72 -11.74
C ASN A 92 -5.40 -17.32 -10.92
N LEU A 93 -4.20 -17.62 -11.40
CA LEU A 93 -2.98 -17.14 -10.77
C LEU A 93 -2.98 -15.60 -10.71
N PHE A 94 -2.55 -15.05 -9.58
CA PHE A 94 -2.40 -13.61 -9.42
C PHE A 94 -1.14 -13.12 -10.14
N GLU A 95 -1.32 -12.19 -11.07
CA GLU A 95 -0.26 -11.56 -11.86
C GLU A 95 -0.54 -10.05 -11.96
N PRO A 96 0.50 -9.18 -12.01
CA PRO A 96 0.35 -7.73 -12.14
C PRO A 96 -0.05 -7.28 -13.56
#